data_AF-A0A6L5FZW3-F1
#
_entry.id   AF-A0A6L5FZW3-F1
#
_cell.length_a   1.000
_cell.length_b   1.000
_cell.length_c   1.000
_cell.angle_alpha   90.00
_cell.angle_beta   90.00
_cell.angle_gamma   90.00
#
_symmetry.space_group_name_H-M   'P 1'
#
loop_
_entity.id
_entity.type
_entity.pdbx_description
1 polymer ?
#
loop_
_entity_poly.entity_id
_entity_poly.type
_entity_poly.pdbx_seq_one_letter_code
_entity_poly.pdbx_strand_id
1 'polypeptide(L)'
;MPRTKGRRPVSSDLHERYRDDLSAFIDGELPASERSALEEHLEGCAECRALEARLRAVDSAVRLHPVGPVPNHTGDIMGRLASERPVVLRRAERFRRIRIAGVAAAATIALLIGSSVPWLREGNVASAAEITGSVREAARSLESYQASYEIVERGWHPDVPVRRFQVEVAFSSPETMSLTIDDETTYPSSIWPRNDVELLADAEGWWIQEPSLCPTDALPICEGTQTDERGVMSRQPFDGTNRLPTDLIVPLETLAASQSFTVIGQTTVAGRDAYELEMEFRDALPFVTAIQAGGSWREFNPTDRVRMLIDAESWFPLKVSVTPRSAQRPALTVSAVTLDDDPPADLTNPGVPLAETLRDGGWSPQDPESLDVPAPEYLAGLEPYRAGTTSTGREVLTYARGLTWLKVTCVQGRLDSYPLTAEPVQLSGGRPAYYLPADSDLRRRVDIFTEDEHLFIESNLPREVLIDVVGSISVETVEGPDPKRASVVTVDEALDLPFTQAPSYLPDGYRASAAYLAPDGSSVVVYRRPQIEFDGLGIELVQSDAVAFLPASSLDFETIRIDGSLARWSPEAGELQWIDGDVYRSITAPSLDLGTVAAIAEGLR
;
A
#
# COMPACT_ATOMS: atom_id res chain seq x y z
N MET A 1 37.55 39.60 37.99
CA MET A 1 36.44 39.63 37.02
C MET A 1 36.52 38.38 36.16
N PRO A 2 35.69 37.35 36.37
CA PRO A 2 35.58 36.24 35.43
C PRO A 2 34.43 36.47 34.44
N ARG A 3 34.68 36.17 33.17
CA ARG A 3 33.74 36.26 32.05
C ARG A 3 32.74 35.10 32.13
N THR A 4 31.45 35.40 32.12
CA THR A 4 30.37 34.42 31.95
C THR A 4 30.32 33.97 30.49
N LYS A 5 30.40 32.66 30.26
CA LYS A 5 30.13 32.02 28.96
C LYS A 5 28.65 32.21 28.62
N GLY A 6 28.38 32.82 27.46
CA GLY A 6 27.03 32.89 26.89
C GLY A 6 26.57 31.51 26.43
N ARG A 7 25.47 31.05 27.01
CA ARG A 7 24.67 29.90 26.55
C ARG A 7 23.87 30.40 25.34
N ARG A 8 24.04 29.81 24.15
CA ARG A 8 23.14 30.03 23.01
C ARG A 8 21.74 29.48 23.38
N PRO A 9 20.64 30.18 23.08
CA PRO A 9 19.29 29.68 23.39
C PRO A 9 18.93 28.56 22.40
N VAL A 10 18.42 27.46 22.93
CA VAL A 10 17.99 26.23 22.23
C VAL A 10 16.67 26.44 21.45
N SER A 11 16.22 27.69 21.25
CA SER A 11 14.88 28.01 20.72
C SER A 11 14.85 28.47 19.26
N SER A 12 15.98 28.70 18.59
CA SER A 12 15.98 29.17 17.18
C SER A 12 15.74 28.03 16.19
N ASP A 13 16.39 26.89 16.39
CA ASP A 13 16.42 25.81 15.40
C ASP A 13 15.09 25.03 15.36
N LEU A 14 14.43 24.89 16.51
CA LEU A 14 13.08 24.33 16.60
C LEU A 14 12.03 25.27 15.99
N HIS A 15 12.25 26.59 16.10
CA HIS A 15 11.34 27.59 15.53
C HIS A 15 11.41 27.61 13.99
N GLU A 16 12.56 27.32 13.40
CA GLU A 16 12.74 27.24 11.95
C GLU A 16 12.07 25.98 11.39
N ARG A 17 12.29 24.81 12.02
CA ARG A 17 11.61 23.56 11.67
C ARG A 17 10.08 23.69 11.64
N TYR A 18 9.48 24.26 12.69
CA TYR A 18 8.03 24.44 12.77
C TYR A 18 7.47 25.45 11.76
N ARG A 19 8.31 26.25 11.08
CA ARG A 19 7.85 27.12 9.99
C ARG A 19 7.74 26.36 8.67
N ASP A 20 8.59 25.37 8.46
CA ASP A 20 8.55 24.51 7.28
C ASP A 20 7.37 23.52 7.39
N ASP A 21 7.09 23.03 8.60
CA ASP A 21 5.95 22.12 8.89
C ASP A 21 4.57 22.79 8.75
N LEU A 22 4.50 24.14 8.69
CA LEU A 22 3.23 24.87 8.64
C LEU A 22 2.46 24.68 7.33
N SER A 23 3.14 24.45 6.20
CA SER A 23 2.46 24.16 4.93
C SER A 23 1.80 22.78 5.00
N ALA A 24 2.58 21.74 5.32
CA ALA A 24 2.09 20.38 5.50
C ALA A 24 0.98 20.30 6.56
N PHE A 25 1.04 21.11 7.61
CA PHE A 25 -0.03 21.22 8.60
C PHE A 25 -1.33 21.82 8.03
N ILE A 26 -1.25 22.83 7.16
CA ILE A 26 -2.40 23.46 6.51
C ILE A 26 -3.00 22.52 5.44
N ASP A 27 -2.15 21.80 4.73
CA ASP A 27 -2.53 20.84 3.69
C ASP A 27 -3.02 19.50 4.28
N GLY A 28 -2.84 19.30 5.59
CA GLY A 28 -3.33 18.15 6.35
C GLY A 28 -2.39 16.94 6.36
N GLU A 29 -1.23 17.07 5.74
CA GLU A 29 -0.23 16.02 5.47
C GLU A 29 0.76 15.79 6.62
N LEU A 30 0.66 16.55 7.71
CA LEU A 30 1.55 16.40 8.85
C LEU A 30 1.16 15.20 9.73
N PRO A 31 2.08 14.25 10.04
CA PRO A 31 1.83 13.10 10.89
C PRO A 31 1.30 13.50 12.27
N ALA A 32 0.43 12.67 12.87
CA ALA A 32 -0.28 13.03 14.11
C ALA A 32 0.65 13.45 15.28
N SER A 33 1.82 12.81 15.41
CA SER A 33 2.82 13.16 16.43
C SER A 33 3.48 14.51 16.20
N GLU A 34 3.73 14.88 14.94
CA GLU A 34 4.35 16.15 14.55
C GLU A 34 3.31 17.28 14.58
N ARG A 35 2.06 16.96 14.24
CA ARG A 35 0.89 17.83 14.37
C ARG A 35 0.70 18.30 15.80
N SER A 36 0.67 17.39 16.78
CA SER A 36 0.51 17.77 18.20
C SER A 36 1.67 18.64 18.71
N ALA A 37 2.91 18.35 18.29
CA ALA A 37 4.07 19.16 18.67
C ALA A 37 4.05 20.57 18.05
N LEU A 38 3.59 20.69 16.79
CA LEU A 38 3.39 21.98 16.12
C LEU A 38 2.23 22.76 16.75
N GLU A 39 1.11 22.11 17.09
CA GLU A 39 -0.03 22.72 17.79
C GLU A 39 0.40 23.28 19.15
N GLU A 40 1.17 22.53 19.95
CA GLU A 40 1.75 23.00 21.21
C GLU A 40 2.68 24.21 21.01
N HIS A 41 3.49 24.22 19.94
CA HIS A 41 4.33 25.36 19.59
C HIS A 41 3.50 26.59 19.14
N LEU A 42 2.40 26.39 18.41
CA LEU A 42 1.48 27.46 18.01
C LEU A 42 0.74 28.07 19.21
N GLU A 43 0.50 27.32 20.28
CA GLU A 43 0.00 27.88 21.55
C GLU A 43 1.01 28.86 22.18
N GLY A 44 2.31 28.54 22.09
CA GLY A 44 3.41 29.32 22.67
C GLY A 44 4.02 30.42 21.78
N CYS A 45 3.87 30.36 20.45
CA CYS A 45 4.60 31.22 19.51
C CYS A 45 3.71 32.14 18.66
N ALA A 46 3.73 33.44 18.95
CA ALA A 46 2.95 34.43 18.21
C ALA A 46 3.38 34.62 16.75
N GLU A 47 4.67 34.43 16.44
CA GLU A 47 5.20 34.57 15.08
C GLU A 47 4.75 33.44 14.16
N CYS A 48 4.78 32.19 14.63
CA CYS A 48 4.29 31.03 13.87
C CYS A 48 2.77 31.09 13.65
N ARG A 49 1.97 31.53 14.64
CA ARG A 49 0.53 31.78 14.44
C ARG A 49 0.25 32.85 13.37
N ALA A 50 1.06 33.89 13.31
CA ALA A 50 0.91 34.95 12.31
C ALA A 50 1.35 34.51 10.90
N LEU A 51 2.22 33.50 10.80
CA LEU A 51 2.62 32.87 9.54
C LEU A 51 1.54 31.88 9.07
N GLU A 52 1.05 31.02 9.96
CA GLU A 52 -0.07 30.11 9.73
C GLU A 52 -1.31 30.85 9.17
N ALA A 53 -1.70 31.96 9.80
CA ALA A 53 -2.82 32.77 9.33
C ALA A 53 -2.59 33.38 7.93
N ARG A 54 -1.34 33.72 7.57
CA ARG A 54 -0.98 34.23 6.25
C ARG A 54 -1.02 33.14 5.19
N LEU A 55 -0.53 31.95 5.50
CA LEU A 55 -0.55 30.81 4.59
C LEU A 55 -1.99 30.36 4.30
N ARG A 56 -2.87 30.29 5.32
CA ARG A 56 -4.31 30.04 5.11
C ARG A 56 -5.02 31.10 4.27
N ALA A 57 -4.60 32.36 4.36
CA ALA A 57 -5.14 33.43 3.53
C ALA A 57 -4.72 33.30 2.05
N VAL A 58 -3.53 32.73 1.77
CA VAL A 58 -3.06 32.44 0.42
C VAL A 58 -3.78 31.21 -0.16
N ASP A 59 -3.87 30.12 0.61
CA ASP A 59 -4.63 28.91 0.21
C ASP A 59 -6.09 29.27 -0.14
N SER A 60 -6.75 30.08 0.67
CA SER A 60 -8.12 30.54 0.37
C SER A 60 -8.23 31.47 -0.84
N ALA A 61 -7.18 32.22 -1.20
CA ALA A 61 -7.18 33.15 -2.33
C ALA A 61 -6.91 32.49 -3.69
N VAL A 62 -6.16 31.37 -3.71
CA VAL A 62 -5.87 30.60 -4.94
C VAL A 62 -7.10 29.86 -5.46
N ARG A 63 -8.08 29.58 -4.59
CA ARG A 63 -9.30 28.79 -4.88
C ARG A 63 -10.43 29.53 -5.63
N LEU A 64 -10.22 30.77 -6.11
CA LEU A 64 -11.28 31.55 -6.77
C LEU A 64 -10.87 32.00 -8.18
N HIS A 65 -11.15 31.17 -9.20
CA HIS A 65 -11.42 31.63 -10.58
C HIS A 65 -12.62 30.86 -11.16
N PRO A 66 -13.74 31.52 -11.49
CA PRO A 66 -14.88 30.86 -12.12
C PRO A 66 -14.57 30.49 -13.57
N VAL A 67 -14.47 29.19 -13.86
CA VAL A 67 -14.54 28.67 -15.24
C VAL A 67 -16.01 28.63 -15.65
N GLY A 68 -16.32 29.20 -16.82
CA GLY A 68 -17.69 29.24 -17.36
C GLY A 68 -18.28 27.85 -17.63
N PRO A 69 -19.61 27.74 -17.80
CA PRO A 69 -20.29 26.45 -17.91
C PRO A 69 -19.82 25.65 -19.13
N VAL A 70 -19.26 24.47 -18.86
CA VAL A 70 -18.86 23.47 -19.85
C VAL A 70 -20.12 22.73 -20.36
N PRO A 71 -20.25 22.46 -21.67
CA PRO A 71 -21.42 21.78 -22.21
C PRO A 71 -21.68 20.41 -21.57
N ASN A 72 -22.93 20.19 -21.17
CA ASN A 72 -23.41 18.93 -20.60
C ASN A 72 -23.52 17.86 -21.70
N HIS A 73 -22.60 16.88 -21.69
CA HIS A 73 -22.60 15.70 -22.57
C HIS A 73 -23.22 14.45 -21.92
N THR A 74 -23.86 14.57 -20.75
CA THR A 74 -24.42 13.45 -19.96
C THR A 74 -25.42 12.62 -20.77
N GLY A 75 -26.21 13.25 -21.65
CA GLY A 75 -27.16 12.52 -22.50
C GLY A 75 -26.49 11.56 -23.50
N ASP A 76 -25.39 11.97 -24.10
CA ASP A 76 -24.68 11.20 -25.13
C ASP A 76 -23.86 10.04 -24.52
N ILE A 77 -23.34 10.24 -23.31
CA ILE A 77 -22.56 9.25 -22.58
C ILE A 77 -23.49 8.18 -21.96
N MET A 78 -24.58 8.59 -21.33
CA MET A 78 -25.56 7.65 -20.74
C MET A 78 -26.27 6.81 -21.81
N GLY A 79 -26.46 7.35 -23.01
CA GLY A 79 -26.96 6.59 -24.16
C GLY A 79 -26.04 5.43 -24.58
N ARG A 80 -24.72 5.57 -24.38
CA ARG A 80 -23.74 4.50 -24.65
C ARG A 80 -23.67 3.48 -23.52
N LEU A 81 -23.71 3.92 -22.26
CA LEU A 81 -23.67 3.01 -21.09
C LEU A 81 -24.94 2.17 -20.92
N ALA A 82 -26.13 2.71 -21.24
CA ALA A 82 -27.37 1.93 -21.21
C ALA A 82 -27.40 0.77 -22.24
N SER A 83 -26.54 0.82 -23.26
CA SER A 83 -26.38 -0.25 -24.25
C SER A 83 -25.41 -1.37 -23.80
N GLU A 84 -24.64 -1.15 -22.74
CA GLU A 84 -23.70 -2.10 -22.14
C GLU A 84 -24.20 -2.58 -20.77
N ARG A 85 -25.19 -3.48 -20.77
CA ARG A 85 -25.55 -4.20 -19.54
C ARG A 85 -24.38 -5.10 -19.11
N PRO A 86 -23.95 -5.10 -17.83
CA PRO A 86 -22.91 -6.02 -17.36
C PRO A 86 -23.37 -7.48 -17.54
N VAL A 87 -22.56 -8.25 -18.25
CA VAL A 87 -22.80 -9.66 -18.62
C VAL A 87 -22.94 -10.58 -17.37
N VAL A 88 -22.47 -10.11 -16.21
CA VAL A 88 -22.38 -10.85 -14.95
C VAL A 88 -23.76 -11.17 -14.35
N LEU A 89 -24.71 -10.22 -14.39
CA LEU A 89 -26.05 -10.43 -13.81
C LEU A 89 -26.89 -11.48 -14.57
N ARG A 90 -26.72 -11.60 -15.90
CA ARG A 90 -27.41 -12.65 -16.70
C ARG A 90 -26.86 -14.06 -16.45
N ARG A 91 -25.63 -14.19 -15.94
CA ARG A 91 -24.98 -15.49 -15.75
C ARG A 91 -25.44 -16.17 -14.46
N ALA A 92 -25.59 -15.41 -13.37
CA ALA A 92 -26.01 -15.90 -12.06
C ALA A 92 -27.41 -16.55 -12.07
N GLU A 93 -28.39 -15.93 -12.73
CA GLU A 93 -29.75 -16.50 -12.83
C GLU A 93 -29.83 -17.74 -13.73
N ARG A 94 -28.99 -17.81 -14.77
CA ARG A 94 -28.96 -18.93 -15.72
C ARG A 94 -28.34 -20.18 -15.10
N PHE A 95 -27.30 -20.03 -14.29
CA PHE A 95 -26.63 -21.14 -13.60
C PHE A 95 -27.49 -21.74 -12.47
N ARG A 96 -28.32 -20.95 -11.80
CA ARG A 96 -29.27 -21.47 -10.78
C ARG A 96 -30.33 -22.40 -11.39
N ARG A 97 -30.78 -22.16 -12.63
CA ARG A 97 -31.75 -23.02 -13.33
C ARG A 97 -31.12 -24.29 -13.92
N ILE A 98 -29.83 -24.27 -14.27
CA ILE A 98 -29.12 -25.43 -14.82
C ILE A 98 -28.70 -26.43 -13.73
N ARG A 99 -28.39 -25.98 -12.51
CA ARG A 99 -28.03 -26.87 -11.39
C ARG A 99 -29.14 -27.81 -10.92
N ILE A 100 -30.42 -27.46 -11.11
CA ILE A 100 -31.55 -28.32 -10.74
C ILE A 100 -31.85 -29.37 -11.82
N ALA A 101 -31.44 -29.15 -13.08
CA ALA A 101 -31.67 -30.08 -14.19
C ALA A 101 -30.49 -31.03 -14.50
N GLY A 102 -29.25 -30.70 -14.06
CA GLY A 102 -28.03 -31.44 -14.40
C GLY A 102 -27.76 -32.72 -13.57
N VAL A 103 -28.38 -32.87 -12.39
CA VAL A 103 -28.11 -34.00 -11.48
C VAL A 103 -28.73 -35.33 -11.99
N ALA A 104 -29.70 -35.29 -12.90
CA ALA A 104 -30.33 -36.50 -13.45
C ALA A 104 -29.62 -37.07 -14.70
N ALA A 105 -28.81 -36.29 -15.42
CA ALA A 105 -28.18 -36.69 -16.68
C ALA A 105 -26.71 -37.14 -16.56
N ALA A 106 -26.00 -36.72 -15.52
CA ALA A 106 -24.58 -37.09 -15.32
C ALA A 106 -24.40 -38.57 -14.89
N ALA A 107 -25.38 -39.15 -14.20
CA ALA A 107 -25.32 -40.54 -13.73
C ALA A 107 -25.40 -41.58 -14.88
N THR A 108 -25.94 -41.21 -16.05
CA THR A 108 -26.06 -42.13 -17.19
C THR A 108 -24.87 -42.08 -18.16
N ILE A 109 -24.14 -40.96 -18.23
CA ILE A 109 -22.94 -40.83 -19.09
C ILE A 109 -21.69 -41.38 -18.39
N ALA A 110 -21.59 -41.25 -17.06
CA ALA A 110 -20.47 -41.77 -16.28
C ALA A 110 -20.35 -43.31 -16.31
N LEU A 111 -21.45 -44.04 -16.59
CA LEU A 111 -21.42 -45.49 -16.72
C LEU A 111 -20.97 -46.00 -18.10
N LEU A 112 -20.92 -45.14 -19.13
CA LEU A 112 -20.64 -45.58 -20.52
C LEU A 112 -19.24 -45.21 -21.03
N ILE A 113 -18.46 -44.39 -20.29
CA ILE A 113 -17.09 -43.99 -20.67
C ILE A 113 -16.03 -44.66 -19.75
N GLY A 114 -16.45 -45.58 -18.88
CA GLY A 114 -15.59 -46.24 -17.88
C GLY A 114 -14.57 -47.27 -18.40
N SER A 115 -14.31 -47.34 -19.71
CA SER A 115 -13.27 -48.21 -20.24
C SER A 115 -12.59 -47.59 -21.46
N SER A 116 -11.29 -47.31 -21.32
CA SER A 116 -10.29 -46.94 -22.34
C SER A 116 -10.17 -45.49 -22.83
N VAL A 117 -9.56 -44.61 -22.02
CA VAL A 117 -8.67 -43.53 -22.52
C VAL A 117 -7.58 -43.21 -21.47
N PRO A 118 -6.29 -43.53 -21.68
CA PRO A 118 -5.21 -43.20 -20.74
C PRO A 118 -4.57 -41.81 -20.90
N TRP A 119 -5.23 -40.82 -21.53
CA TRP A 119 -4.55 -39.60 -22.05
C TRP A 119 -5.37 -38.30 -21.91
N LEU A 120 -5.95 -38.02 -20.74
CA LEU A 120 -6.20 -36.63 -20.31
C LEU A 120 -5.38 -36.38 -19.05
N ARG A 121 -4.17 -35.83 -19.22
CA ARG A 121 -3.61 -34.96 -18.19
C ARG A 121 -4.35 -33.64 -18.34
N GLU A 122 -5.42 -33.47 -17.57
CA GLU A 122 -5.93 -32.14 -17.26
C GLU A 122 -4.76 -31.41 -16.58
N GLY A 123 -4.18 -30.43 -17.27
CA GLY A 123 -3.19 -29.55 -16.68
C GLY A 123 -3.89 -28.80 -15.56
N ASN A 124 -3.59 -29.16 -14.31
CA ASN A 124 -4.03 -28.40 -13.15
C ASN A 124 -3.37 -27.03 -13.24
N VAL A 125 -4.09 -26.05 -13.78
CA VAL A 125 -3.72 -24.64 -13.66
C VAL A 125 -3.73 -24.33 -12.17
N ALA A 126 -2.57 -23.98 -11.61
CA ALA A 126 -2.44 -23.62 -10.20
C ALA A 126 -3.46 -22.53 -9.86
N SER A 127 -4.13 -22.68 -8.72
CA SER A 127 -5.02 -21.65 -8.19
C SER A 127 -4.23 -20.43 -7.72
N ALA A 128 -4.87 -19.26 -7.65
CA ALA A 128 -4.23 -18.05 -7.12
C ALA A 128 -3.68 -18.26 -5.70
N ALA A 129 -4.38 -19.03 -4.86
CA ALA A 129 -3.94 -19.36 -3.51
C ALA A 129 -2.67 -20.23 -3.49
N GLU A 130 -2.54 -21.20 -4.39
CA GLU A 130 -1.33 -22.03 -4.53
C GLU A 130 -0.14 -21.17 -4.96
N ILE A 131 -0.31 -20.30 -5.96
CA ILE A 131 0.73 -19.37 -6.42
C ILE A 131 1.16 -18.43 -5.29
N THR A 132 0.21 -17.83 -4.57
CA THR A 132 0.51 -16.99 -3.39
C THR A 132 1.30 -17.75 -2.34
N GLY A 133 0.94 -19.00 -2.05
CA GLY A 133 1.68 -19.84 -1.11
C GLY A 133 3.12 -20.08 -1.55
N SER A 134 3.34 -20.38 -2.83
CA SER A 134 4.68 -20.62 -3.38
C SER A 134 5.53 -19.36 -3.47
N VAL A 135 4.96 -18.20 -3.83
CA VAL A 135 5.66 -16.90 -3.82
C VAL A 135 6.14 -16.55 -2.40
N ARG A 136 5.32 -16.79 -1.37
CA ARG A 136 5.73 -16.58 0.04
C ARG A 136 6.87 -17.49 0.45
N GLU A 137 6.82 -18.76 0.04
CA GLU A 137 7.88 -19.71 0.33
C GLU A 137 9.20 -19.30 -0.34
N ALA A 138 9.14 -18.93 -1.62
CA ALA A 138 10.29 -18.46 -2.38
C ALA A 138 10.92 -17.21 -1.74
N ALA A 139 10.10 -16.23 -1.34
CA ALA A 139 10.56 -15.03 -0.64
C ALA A 139 11.27 -15.35 0.68
N ARG A 140 10.78 -16.35 1.45
CA ARG A 140 11.38 -16.78 2.71
C ARG A 140 12.68 -17.57 2.53
N SER A 141 12.83 -18.31 1.44
CA SER A 141 14.03 -19.09 1.14
C SER A 141 15.07 -18.33 0.31
N LEU A 142 14.79 -17.11 -0.13
CA LEU A 142 15.67 -16.35 -1.02
C LEU A 142 16.94 -15.87 -0.28
N GLU A 143 18.09 -16.46 -0.55
CA GLU A 143 19.36 -16.01 0.02
C GLU A 143 19.98 -14.86 -0.79
N SER A 144 19.88 -14.95 -2.11
CA SER A 144 20.49 -14.01 -3.05
C SER A 144 19.72 -13.98 -4.37
N TYR A 145 19.91 -12.90 -5.13
CA TYR A 145 19.33 -12.72 -6.44
C TYR A 145 20.14 -11.75 -7.28
N GLN A 146 20.25 -12.02 -8.57
CA GLN A 146 20.74 -11.08 -9.56
C GLN A 146 19.90 -11.16 -10.84
N ALA A 147 19.49 -10.01 -11.35
CA ALA A 147 18.78 -9.95 -12.60
C ALA A 147 19.05 -8.67 -13.38
N SER A 148 18.81 -8.77 -14.68
CA SER A 148 18.73 -7.60 -15.54
C SER A 148 17.41 -7.56 -16.29
N TYR A 149 16.87 -6.36 -16.46
CA TYR A 149 15.60 -6.13 -17.15
C TYR A 149 15.75 -5.10 -18.26
N GLU A 150 15.05 -5.33 -19.37
CA GLU A 150 14.78 -4.30 -20.38
C GLU A 150 13.39 -3.71 -20.11
N ILE A 151 13.32 -2.38 -20.00
CA ILE A 151 12.06 -1.65 -19.91
C ILE A 151 11.83 -0.91 -21.22
N VAL A 152 10.61 -1.02 -21.75
CA VAL A 152 10.14 -0.24 -22.88
C VAL A 152 8.86 0.48 -22.52
N GLU A 153 8.91 1.80 -22.51
CA GLU A 153 7.79 2.68 -22.23
C GLU A 153 7.37 3.42 -23.50
N ARG A 154 6.07 3.63 -23.69
CA ARG A 154 5.50 4.28 -24.88
C ARG A 154 4.47 5.32 -24.50
N GLY A 155 4.47 6.40 -25.28
CA GLY A 155 3.50 7.48 -25.12
C GLY A 155 3.70 8.30 -23.85
N TRP A 156 4.92 8.36 -23.31
CA TRP A 156 5.24 9.28 -22.22
C TRP A 156 5.21 10.73 -22.68
N HIS A 157 5.89 11.06 -23.79
CA HIS A 157 5.88 12.40 -24.37
C HIS A 157 5.70 12.34 -25.91
N PRO A 158 5.00 13.30 -26.55
CA PRO A 158 4.82 13.32 -28.01
C PRO A 158 6.12 13.29 -28.83
N ASP A 159 7.15 14.03 -28.39
CA ASP A 159 8.47 14.08 -29.04
C ASP A 159 9.39 12.89 -28.69
N VAL A 160 9.05 12.13 -27.65
CA VAL A 160 9.78 10.94 -27.20
C VAL A 160 8.79 9.78 -27.12
N PRO A 161 8.35 9.25 -28.29
CA PRO A 161 7.23 8.31 -28.33
C PRO A 161 7.55 6.95 -27.70
N VAL A 162 8.84 6.61 -27.59
CA VAL A 162 9.35 5.37 -26.98
C VAL A 162 10.58 5.68 -26.15
N ARG A 163 10.59 5.22 -24.90
CA ARG A 163 11.77 5.20 -24.02
C ARG A 163 12.24 3.77 -23.76
N ARG A 164 13.53 3.62 -23.51
CA ARG A 164 14.18 2.33 -23.25
C ARG A 164 15.12 2.46 -22.07
N PHE A 165 15.02 1.52 -21.15
CA PHE A 165 15.89 1.48 -19.97
C PHE A 165 16.46 0.08 -19.82
N GLN A 166 17.69 0.02 -19.33
CA GLN A 166 18.32 -1.18 -18.84
C GLN A 166 18.32 -1.11 -17.32
N VAL A 167 17.93 -2.18 -16.64
CA VAL A 167 17.93 -2.25 -15.19
C VAL A 167 18.80 -3.40 -14.75
N GLU A 168 19.63 -3.18 -13.75
CA GLU A 168 20.32 -4.24 -13.03
C GLU A 168 19.90 -4.20 -11.57
N VAL A 169 19.53 -5.35 -11.04
CA VAL A 169 19.16 -5.51 -9.63
C VAL A 169 19.95 -6.67 -9.05
N ALA A 170 20.45 -6.48 -7.85
CA ALA A 170 21.06 -7.55 -7.10
C ALA A 170 20.67 -7.42 -5.63
N PHE A 171 20.48 -8.56 -4.96
CA PHE A 171 20.05 -8.65 -3.57
C PHE A 171 20.79 -9.77 -2.86
N SER A 172 21.06 -9.55 -1.59
CA SER A 172 21.53 -10.54 -0.63
C SER A 172 20.73 -10.35 0.66
N SER A 173 20.16 -11.45 1.13
CA SER A 173 19.40 -11.49 2.38
C SER A 173 20.26 -11.00 3.55
N PRO A 174 19.68 -10.26 4.52
CA PRO A 174 18.27 -9.86 4.58
C PRO A 174 17.91 -8.52 3.92
N GLU A 175 18.86 -7.58 3.79
CA GLU A 175 18.56 -6.18 3.41
C GLU A 175 19.62 -5.55 2.49
N THR A 176 20.59 -6.32 1.98
CA THR A 176 21.64 -5.78 1.10
C THR A 176 21.18 -5.82 -0.35
N MET A 177 21.25 -4.69 -1.05
CA MET A 177 20.89 -4.64 -2.47
C MET A 177 21.47 -3.47 -3.22
N SER A 178 21.50 -3.64 -4.53
CA SER A 178 21.82 -2.62 -5.51
C SER A 178 20.76 -2.59 -6.61
N LEU A 179 20.45 -1.40 -7.10
CA LEU A 179 19.60 -1.18 -8.27
C LEU A 179 20.27 -0.10 -9.13
N THR A 180 20.42 -0.37 -10.42
CA THR A 180 20.75 0.63 -11.43
C THR A 180 19.64 0.67 -12.47
N ILE A 181 19.29 1.88 -12.91
CA ILE A 181 18.41 2.13 -14.05
C ILE A 181 19.18 3.04 -14.99
N ASP A 182 19.55 2.53 -16.15
CA ASP A 182 20.23 3.27 -17.21
C ASP A 182 19.23 3.65 -18.32
N ASP A 183 19.08 4.95 -18.58
CA ASP A 183 18.19 5.45 -19.63
C ASP A 183 18.86 5.44 -21.01
N GLU A 184 18.67 4.36 -21.76
CA GLU A 184 19.19 4.18 -23.11
C GLU A 184 18.39 4.94 -24.20
N THR A 185 17.45 5.79 -23.81
CA THR A 185 16.60 6.53 -24.75
C THR A 185 17.42 7.50 -25.61
N THR A 186 17.23 7.42 -26.92
CA THR A 186 17.76 8.45 -27.84
C THR A 186 16.81 9.64 -27.88
N TYR A 187 17.15 10.70 -27.17
CA TYR A 187 16.37 11.93 -27.11
C TYR A 187 16.57 12.84 -28.35
N PRO A 188 15.59 13.72 -28.68
CA PRO A 188 15.71 14.68 -29.78
C PRO A 188 16.91 15.63 -29.68
N SER A 189 17.38 15.90 -28.46
CA SER A 189 18.54 16.77 -28.17
C SER A 189 19.08 16.52 -26.76
N SER A 190 20.29 17.00 -26.46
CA SER A 190 20.93 16.82 -25.14
C SER A 190 20.34 17.64 -23.99
N ILE A 191 19.38 18.53 -24.28
CA ILE A 191 18.67 19.29 -23.23
C ILE A 191 17.62 18.44 -22.50
N TRP A 192 17.23 17.30 -23.09
CA TRP A 192 16.30 16.37 -22.43
C TRP A 192 17.01 15.71 -21.25
N PRO A 193 16.40 15.68 -20.06
CA PRO A 193 16.96 14.97 -18.92
C PRO A 193 16.89 13.46 -19.16
N ARG A 194 17.98 12.75 -18.81
CA ARG A 194 17.96 11.29 -18.70
C ARG A 194 17.35 10.86 -17.37
N ASN A 195 16.74 9.68 -17.36
CA ASN A 195 16.18 9.09 -16.14
C ASN A 195 17.10 8.00 -15.56
N ASP A 196 18.34 8.37 -15.25
CA ASP A 196 19.33 7.44 -14.67
C ASP A 196 19.16 7.38 -13.14
N VAL A 197 19.11 6.18 -12.56
CA VAL A 197 18.95 5.96 -11.10
C VAL A 197 19.98 4.96 -10.61
N GLU A 198 20.57 5.24 -9.45
CA GLU A 198 21.43 4.31 -8.74
C GLU A 198 21.00 4.26 -7.27
N LEU A 199 20.85 3.05 -6.74
CA LEU A 199 20.50 2.82 -5.34
C LEU A 199 21.38 1.71 -4.78
N LEU A 200 21.93 1.96 -3.60
CA LEU A 200 22.74 1.03 -2.81
C LEU A 200 22.18 0.99 -1.40
N ALA A 201 21.96 -0.21 -0.88
CA ALA A 201 21.47 -0.41 0.47
C ALA A 201 22.18 -1.60 1.14
N ASP A 202 22.45 -1.44 2.43
CA ASP A 202 22.92 -2.50 3.29
C ASP A 202 22.25 -2.40 4.68
N ALA A 203 22.78 -3.15 5.65
CA ALA A 203 22.29 -3.16 7.02
C ALA A 203 22.49 -1.81 7.74
N GLU A 204 23.53 -1.04 7.40
CA GLU A 204 23.92 0.17 8.12
C GLU A 204 23.34 1.43 7.49
N GLY A 205 23.05 1.42 6.19
CA GLY A 205 22.50 2.57 5.50
C GLY A 205 21.92 2.28 4.12
N TRP A 206 21.46 3.34 3.47
CA TRP A 206 21.16 3.34 2.05
C TRP A 206 21.50 4.70 1.43
N TRP A 207 21.76 4.69 0.13
CA TRP A 207 22.02 5.86 -0.69
C TRP A 207 21.28 5.68 -2.01
N ILE A 208 20.73 6.78 -2.52
CA ILE A 208 20.14 6.84 -3.84
C ILE A 208 20.56 8.14 -4.53
N GLN A 209 20.83 8.00 -5.81
CA GLN A 209 21.00 9.09 -6.74
C GLN A 209 19.93 8.95 -7.81
N GLU A 210 19.08 9.97 -7.96
CA GLU A 210 17.97 9.96 -8.91
C GLU A 210 17.76 11.35 -9.51
N PRO A 211 17.11 11.47 -10.67
CA PRO A 211 16.86 12.78 -11.26
C PRO A 211 15.65 13.43 -10.57
N SER A 212 15.72 14.75 -10.36
CA SER A 212 14.59 15.51 -9.82
C SER A 212 13.32 15.33 -10.65
N LEU A 213 12.17 15.30 -9.96
CA LEU A 213 10.86 15.20 -10.59
C LEU A 213 10.63 16.39 -11.54
N CYS A 214 10.35 16.09 -12.81
CA CYS A 214 9.98 17.08 -13.81
C CYS A 214 8.61 16.74 -14.41
N PRO A 215 7.61 17.64 -14.28
CA PRO A 215 6.32 17.45 -14.94
C PRO A 215 6.50 17.26 -16.44
N THR A 216 5.80 16.28 -17.02
CA THR A 216 5.97 15.93 -18.44
C THR A 216 5.68 17.12 -19.37
N ASP A 217 4.75 18.01 -19.00
CA ASP A 217 4.40 19.21 -19.75
C ASP A 217 5.49 20.32 -19.73
N ALA A 218 6.44 20.24 -18.80
CA ALA A 218 7.56 21.18 -18.69
C ALA A 218 8.77 20.77 -19.54
N LEU A 219 8.79 19.55 -20.09
CA LEU A 219 9.87 19.06 -20.93
C LEU A 219 9.94 19.82 -22.26
N PRO A 220 11.14 19.98 -22.86
CA PRO A 220 12.42 19.39 -22.47
C PRO A 220 13.25 20.22 -21.48
N ILE A 221 12.78 21.41 -21.06
CA ILE A 221 13.54 22.33 -20.20
C ILE A 221 12.95 22.28 -18.80
N CYS A 222 13.50 21.39 -17.96
CA CYS A 222 13.21 21.38 -16.54
C CYS A 222 14.10 22.43 -15.86
N GLU A 223 13.53 23.48 -15.29
CA GLU A 223 14.31 24.42 -14.50
C GLU A 223 14.92 23.70 -13.30
N GLY A 224 16.25 23.71 -13.21
CA GLY A 224 16.98 23.19 -12.05
C GLY A 224 17.36 21.71 -12.09
N THR A 225 17.58 21.10 -13.26
CA THR A 225 18.12 19.72 -13.42
C THR A 225 19.31 19.48 -12.48
N GLN A 226 18.98 18.94 -11.31
CA GLN A 226 19.88 18.43 -10.31
C GLN A 226 19.59 16.94 -10.24
N THR A 227 20.65 16.19 -10.11
CA THR A 227 20.51 14.84 -9.60
C THR A 227 20.37 15.00 -8.10
N ASP A 228 19.31 14.46 -7.52
CA ASP A 228 19.10 14.49 -6.09
C ASP A 228 19.83 13.29 -5.48
N GLU A 229 20.79 13.58 -4.62
CA GLU A 229 21.50 12.58 -3.82
C GLU A 229 21.03 12.62 -2.37
N ARG A 230 20.50 11.48 -1.92
CA ARG A 230 19.97 11.34 -0.57
C ARG A 230 20.37 9.99 0.01
N GLY A 231 20.57 9.97 1.32
CA GLY A 231 20.96 8.75 2.01
C GLY A 231 20.66 8.77 3.49
N VAL A 232 20.68 7.58 4.09
CA VAL A 232 20.51 7.36 5.52
C VAL A 232 21.67 6.52 6.04
N MET A 233 22.28 6.95 7.15
CA MET A 233 23.23 6.16 7.94
C MET A 233 22.60 5.73 9.27
N SER A 234 23.24 4.81 9.99
CA SER A 234 22.73 4.25 11.26
C SER A 234 21.26 3.84 11.13
N ARG A 235 20.96 3.10 10.07
CA ARG A 235 19.62 2.66 9.72
C ARG A 235 19.13 1.59 10.69
N GLN A 236 17.89 1.73 11.15
CA GLN A 236 17.21 0.67 11.89
C GLN A 236 16.82 -0.47 10.92
N PRO A 237 16.81 -1.74 11.33
CA PRO A 237 16.42 -2.83 10.43
C PRO A 237 14.96 -2.67 10.00
N PHE A 238 14.67 -2.94 8.71
CA PHE A 238 13.32 -2.90 8.15
C PHE A 238 12.58 -1.59 8.45
N ASP A 239 13.26 -0.46 8.22
CA ASP A 239 12.79 0.89 8.56
C ASP A 239 11.64 1.41 7.68
N GLY A 240 11.24 0.69 6.62
CA GLY A 240 10.18 1.07 5.70
C GLY A 240 10.50 2.28 4.80
N THR A 241 11.54 3.05 5.12
CA THR A 241 11.95 4.26 4.37
C THR A 241 12.62 3.93 3.05
N ASN A 242 13.27 2.76 2.97
CA ASN A 242 13.68 2.20 1.70
C ASN A 242 12.55 1.31 1.19
N ARG A 243 11.85 1.76 0.15
CA ARG A 243 11.03 0.86 -0.68
C ARG A 243 11.99 0.02 -1.50
N LEU A 244 12.65 -0.93 -0.82
CA LEU A 244 13.40 -1.96 -1.50
C LEU A 244 12.48 -2.53 -2.58
N PRO A 245 12.88 -2.51 -3.85
CA PRO A 245 12.06 -2.97 -4.96
C PRO A 245 12.00 -4.50 -4.95
N THR A 246 11.64 -5.11 -3.82
CA THR A 246 11.63 -6.55 -3.60
C THR A 246 10.69 -7.25 -4.56
N ASP A 247 9.66 -6.54 -5.03
CA ASP A 247 8.75 -7.03 -6.05
C ASP A 247 9.41 -7.19 -7.45
N LEU A 248 10.54 -6.53 -7.72
CA LEU A 248 11.40 -6.85 -8.87
C LEU A 248 12.11 -8.20 -8.75
N ILE A 249 12.13 -8.78 -7.55
CA ILE A 249 12.83 -10.02 -7.26
C ILE A 249 11.79 -11.13 -7.13
N VAL A 250 11.00 -11.06 -6.06
CA VAL A 250 9.86 -11.93 -5.81
C VAL A 250 8.67 -11.01 -5.49
N PRO A 251 7.61 -10.99 -6.31
CA PRO A 251 6.48 -10.06 -6.18
C PRO A 251 5.58 -10.39 -4.98
N LEU A 252 6.11 -10.20 -3.78
CA LEU A 252 5.49 -10.54 -2.51
C LEU A 252 4.32 -9.59 -2.22
N GLU A 253 4.50 -8.29 -2.43
CA GLU A 253 3.44 -7.30 -2.18
C GLU A 253 2.36 -7.40 -3.27
N THR A 254 2.78 -7.55 -4.53
CA THR A 254 1.87 -7.66 -5.68
C THR A 254 1.07 -8.97 -5.68
N LEU A 255 1.70 -10.15 -5.51
CA LEU A 255 1.02 -11.45 -5.64
C LEU A 255 0.68 -12.11 -4.31
N ALA A 256 1.60 -12.08 -3.36
CA ALA A 256 1.40 -12.82 -2.11
C ALA A 256 0.52 -12.09 -1.11
N ALA A 257 0.27 -10.79 -1.30
CA ALA A 257 -0.49 -9.99 -0.37
C ALA A 257 -1.76 -9.37 -0.93
N SER A 258 -2.09 -9.58 -2.22
CA SER A 258 -3.34 -9.10 -2.82
C SER A 258 -4.27 -10.23 -3.29
N GLN A 259 -3.78 -11.38 -3.77
CA GLN A 259 -4.62 -12.37 -4.48
C GLN A 259 -5.57 -11.76 -5.55
N SER A 260 -5.36 -10.49 -5.95
CA SER A 260 -6.21 -9.73 -6.88
C SER A 260 -5.81 -10.01 -8.32
N PHE A 261 -5.60 -11.28 -8.65
CA PHE A 261 -5.16 -11.68 -9.98
C PHE A 261 -5.87 -12.95 -10.42
N THR A 262 -6.02 -13.07 -11.74
CA THR A 262 -6.54 -14.27 -12.39
C THR A 262 -5.39 -15.02 -13.04
N VAL A 263 -5.30 -16.32 -12.77
CA VAL A 263 -4.38 -17.22 -13.49
C VAL A 263 -4.99 -17.54 -14.85
N ILE A 264 -4.38 -17.03 -15.91
CA ILE A 264 -4.82 -17.24 -17.29
C ILE A 264 -4.42 -18.64 -17.78
N GLY A 265 -3.22 -19.08 -17.40
CA GLY A 265 -2.68 -20.39 -17.76
C GLY A 265 -1.19 -20.48 -17.54
N GLN A 266 -0.58 -21.47 -18.19
CA GLN A 266 0.86 -21.66 -18.24
C GLN A 266 1.36 -21.45 -19.67
N THR A 267 2.59 -20.95 -19.79
CA THR A 267 3.27 -20.74 -21.07
C THR A 267 4.77 -20.94 -20.89
N THR A 268 5.55 -20.74 -21.95
CA THR A 268 7.01 -20.79 -21.89
C THR A 268 7.58 -19.46 -22.38
N VAL A 269 8.48 -18.86 -21.60
CA VAL A 269 9.18 -17.61 -21.93
C VAL A 269 10.67 -17.87 -21.86
N ALA A 270 11.40 -17.60 -22.95
CA ALA A 270 12.85 -17.82 -23.03
C ALA A 270 13.31 -19.24 -22.60
N GLY A 271 12.46 -20.25 -22.81
CA GLY A 271 12.76 -21.65 -22.43
C GLY A 271 12.42 -22.02 -20.98
N ARG A 272 11.85 -21.09 -20.20
CA ARG A 272 11.41 -21.29 -18.81
C ARG A 272 9.89 -21.42 -18.78
N ASP A 273 9.38 -22.38 -17.99
CA ASP A 273 7.95 -22.51 -17.75
C ASP A 273 7.47 -21.36 -16.88
N ALA A 274 6.32 -20.78 -17.24
CA ALA A 274 5.82 -19.55 -16.63
C ALA A 274 4.30 -19.60 -16.42
N TYR A 275 3.84 -19.02 -15.32
CA TYR A 275 2.42 -18.72 -15.12
C TYR A 275 2.08 -17.36 -15.72
N GLU A 276 1.00 -17.28 -16.51
CA GLU A 276 0.45 -16.02 -17.01
C GLU A 276 -0.65 -15.53 -16.05
N LEU A 277 -0.43 -14.38 -15.44
CA LEU A 277 -1.34 -13.73 -14.50
C LEU A 277 -1.89 -12.44 -15.12
N GLU A 278 -3.17 -12.16 -14.88
CA GLU A 278 -3.83 -10.91 -15.27
C GLU A 278 -4.42 -10.22 -14.03
N MET A 279 -4.15 -8.93 -13.88
CA MET A 279 -4.62 -8.09 -12.77
C MET A 279 -4.82 -6.64 -13.24
N GLU A 280 -5.38 -5.78 -12.39
CA GLU A 280 -5.47 -4.34 -12.66
C GLU A 280 -4.21 -3.61 -12.21
N PHE A 281 -3.94 -2.43 -12.77
CA PHE A 281 -2.77 -1.63 -12.45
C PHE A 281 -2.65 -1.31 -10.96
N ARG A 282 -3.78 -1.02 -10.29
CA ARG A 282 -3.82 -0.77 -8.85
C ARG A 282 -3.26 -1.93 -8.01
N ASP A 283 -3.46 -3.17 -8.46
CA ASP A 283 -3.00 -4.37 -7.75
C ASP A 283 -1.52 -4.67 -8.04
N ALA A 284 -0.98 -4.13 -9.13
CA ALA A 284 0.43 -4.26 -9.53
C ALA A 284 1.29 -3.06 -9.10
N LEU A 285 0.73 -2.10 -8.35
CA LEU A 285 1.44 -0.89 -7.92
C LEU A 285 2.77 -1.17 -7.22
N PRO A 286 2.88 -2.15 -6.28
CA PRO A 286 4.17 -2.41 -5.63
C PRO A 286 5.27 -2.79 -6.63
N PHE A 287 4.97 -3.65 -7.62
CA PHE A 287 5.89 -3.99 -8.69
C PHE A 287 6.23 -2.79 -9.60
N VAL A 288 5.22 -2.00 -10.00
CA VAL A 288 5.45 -0.89 -10.93
C VAL A 288 6.24 0.24 -10.28
N THR A 289 5.90 0.59 -9.04
CA THR A 289 6.60 1.65 -8.28
C THR A 289 8.04 1.27 -7.96
N ALA A 290 8.33 -0.01 -7.77
CA ALA A 290 9.69 -0.55 -7.64
C ALA A 290 10.58 -0.25 -8.85
N ILE A 291 9.99 -0.09 -10.04
CA ILE A 291 10.70 0.26 -11.28
C ILE A 291 10.70 1.75 -11.55
N GLN A 292 9.64 2.45 -11.14
CA GLN A 292 9.46 3.87 -11.38
C GLN A 292 10.16 4.75 -10.34
N ALA A 293 11.30 4.29 -9.79
CA ALA A 293 12.14 5.12 -8.94
C ALA A 293 12.68 6.31 -9.74
N GLY A 294 12.69 7.51 -9.14
CA GLY A 294 13.23 8.72 -9.75
C GLY A 294 12.54 9.23 -11.02
N GLY A 295 12.69 10.54 -11.28
CA GLY A 295 12.32 11.20 -12.53
C GLY A 295 10.85 11.07 -12.98
N SER A 296 10.62 11.30 -14.27
CA SER A 296 9.27 11.36 -14.85
C SER A 296 8.92 10.06 -15.54
N TRP A 297 7.75 9.51 -15.23
CA TRP A 297 7.18 8.30 -15.83
C TRP A 297 5.80 8.56 -16.41
N ARG A 298 5.35 7.71 -17.33
CA ARG A 298 4.00 7.77 -17.87
C ARG A 298 2.98 7.44 -16.77
N GLU A 299 1.92 8.24 -16.71
CA GLU A 299 0.76 7.97 -15.88
C GLU A 299 -0.11 6.82 -16.42
N PHE A 300 -0.64 6.02 -15.51
CA PHE A 300 -1.54 4.90 -15.78
C PHE A 300 -2.83 5.04 -14.98
N ASN A 301 -3.93 4.55 -15.55
CA ASN A 301 -5.19 4.51 -14.82
C ASN A 301 -5.18 3.28 -13.89
N PRO A 302 -5.77 3.37 -12.68
CA PRO A 302 -5.88 2.23 -11.75
C PRO A 302 -6.51 0.96 -12.36
N THR A 303 -7.37 1.13 -13.38
CA THR A 303 -8.06 0.04 -14.11
C THR A 303 -7.32 -0.44 -15.36
N ASP A 304 -6.12 0.09 -15.65
CA ASP A 304 -5.33 -0.40 -16.79
C ASP A 304 -4.93 -1.86 -16.57
N ARG A 305 -4.87 -2.63 -17.67
CA ARG A 305 -4.69 -4.08 -17.58
C ARG A 305 -3.21 -4.41 -17.45
N VAL A 306 -2.87 -5.19 -16.44
CA VAL A 306 -1.52 -5.72 -16.23
C VAL A 306 -1.50 -7.21 -16.54
N ARG A 307 -0.51 -7.63 -17.33
CA ARG A 307 -0.15 -9.05 -17.50
C ARG A 307 1.24 -9.28 -16.96
N MET A 308 1.36 -10.24 -16.06
CA MET A 308 2.60 -10.65 -15.42
C MET A 308 2.86 -12.12 -15.73
N LEU A 309 4.02 -12.41 -16.31
CA LEU A 309 4.52 -13.76 -16.52
C LEU A 309 5.58 -14.02 -15.46
N ILE A 310 5.35 -15.00 -14.59
CA ILE A 310 6.27 -15.38 -13.51
C ILE A 310 6.83 -16.77 -13.76
N ASP A 311 8.11 -16.97 -13.44
CA ASP A 311 8.78 -18.27 -13.53
C ASP A 311 8.09 -19.31 -12.63
N ALA A 312 7.89 -20.52 -13.13
CA ALA A 312 7.17 -21.57 -12.40
C ALA A 312 8.01 -22.26 -11.30
N GLU A 313 9.32 -22.04 -11.27
CA GLU A 313 10.26 -22.62 -10.31
C GLU A 313 10.76 -21.56 -9.31
N SER A 314 11.32 -20.45 -9.82
CA SER A 314 11.88 -19.38 -8.98
C SER A 314 10.85 -18.34 -8.54
N TRP A 315 9.70 -18.27 -9.20
CA TRP A 315 8.66 -17.24 -8.98
C TRP A 315 9.08 -15.82 -9.34
N PHE A 316 10.20 -15.66 -10.06
CA PHE A 316 10.69 -14.37 -10.49
C PHE A 316 9.87 -13.81 -11.67
N PRO A 317 9.66 -12.48 -11.75
CA PRO A 317 8.99 -11.86 -12.89
C PRO A 317 9.82 -12.03 -14.17
N LEU A 318 9.29 -12.77 -15.15
CA LEU A 318 9.93 -12.91 -16.47
C LEU A 318 9.53 -11.78 -17.41
N LYS A 319 8.27 -11.34 -17.32
CA LYS A 319 7.76 -10.23 -18.12
C LYS A 319 6.52 -9.61 -17.50
N VAL A 320 6.50 -8.28 -17.40
CA VAL A 320 5.34 -7.51 -16.97
C VAL A 320 4.95 -6.52 -18.05
N SER A 321 3.66 -6.38 -18.33
CA SER A 321 3.17 -5.45 -19.34
C SER A 321 1.90 -4.74 -18.87
N VAL A 322 1.89 -3.42 -19.02
CA VAL A 322 0.75 -2.55 -18.69
C VAL A 322 0.12 -2.05 -19.98
N THR A 323 -1.16 -2.34 -20.17
CA THR A 323 -1.94 -1.97 -21.35
C THR A 323 -3.07 -1.03 -20.95
N PRO A 324 -3.06 0.23 -21.43
CA PRO A 324 -4.18 1.14 -21.21
C PRO A 324 -5.49 0.55 -21.74
N ARG A 325 -6.61 0.75 -21.04
CA ARG A 325 -7.91 0.16 -21.45
C ARG A 325 -8.35 0.56 -22.87
N SER A 326 -7.97 1.76 -23.30
CA SER A 326 -8.26 2.29 -24.65
C SER A 326 -7.31 1.78 -25.73
N ALA A 327 -6.23 1.08 -25.35
CA ALA A 327 -5.16 0.66 -26.24
C ALA A 327 -5.16 -0.86 -26.48
N GLN A 328 -4.65 -1.25 -27.66
CA GLN A 328 -4.46 -2.66 -28.01
C GLN A 328 -3.05 -3.18 -27.73
N ARG A 329 -2.09 -2.27 -27.46
CA ARG A 329 -0.68 -2.60 -27.23
C ARG A 329 -0.24 -2.12 -25.85
N PRO A 330 0.71 -2.82 -25.21
CA PRO A 330 1.29 -2.36 -23.96
C PRO A 330 1.96 -0.99 -24.11
N ALA A 331 1.70 -0.11 -23.16
CA ALA A 331 2.39 1.17 -23.01
C ALA A 331 3.63 1.05 -22.11
N LEU A 332 3.66 0.07 -21.21
CA LEU A 332 4.87 -0.32 -20.47
C LEU A 332 5.12 -1.82 -20.67
N THR A 333 6.38 -2.20 -20.84
CA THR A 333 6.81 -3.60 -20.82
C THR A 333 8.15 -3.69 -20.10
N VAL A 334 8.25 -4.61 -19.16
CA VAL A 334 9.45 -4.96 -18.40
C VAL A 334 9.74 -6.42 -18.74
N SER A 335 10.92 -6.75 -19.24
CA SER A 335 11.27 -8.11 -19.64
C SER A 335 12.60 -8.51 -19.02
N ALA A 336 12.64 -9.66 -18.34
CA ALA A 336 13.88 -10.21 -17.83
C ALA A 336 14.81 -10.57 -19.00
N VAL A 337 16.07 -10.18 -18.88
CA VAL A 337 17.15 -10.48 -19.83
C VAL A 337 18.04 -11.57 -19.25
N THR A 338 18.49 -11.40 -18.00
CA THR A 338 19.23 -12.41 -17.22
C THR A 338 18.60 -12.59 -15.85
N LEU A 339 18.71 -13.81 -15.31
CA LEU A 339 18.23 -14.22 -14.00
C LEU A 339 19.21 -15.24 -13.44
N ASP A 340 19.89 -14.90 -12.36
CA ASP A 340 20.86 -15.73 -11.67
C ASP A 340 20.57 -15.73 -10.16
N ASP A 341 20.78 -16.89 -9.53
CA ASP A 341 20.54 -17.07 -8.10
C ASP A 341 21.80 -16.75 -7.27
N ASP A 342 22.96 -16.65 -7.91
CA ASP A 342 24.22 -16.28 -7.25
C ASP A 342 24.33 -14.75 -7.14
N PRO A 343 24.70 -14.19 -5.97
CA PRO A 343 24.91 -12.76 -5.87
C PRO A 343 26.24 -12.40 -6.56
N PRO A 344 26.32 -11.22 -7.22
CA PRO A 344 27.59 -10.74 -7.75
C PRO A 344 28.61 -10.60 -6.61
N ALA A 345 29.88 -10.93 -6.89
CA ALA A 345 30.94 -10.94 -5.88
C ALA A 345 31.10 -9.59 -5.13
N ASP A 346 30.71 -8.48 -5.76
CA ASP A 346 30.84 -7.11 -5.25
C ASP A 346 29.70 -6.68 -4.30
N LEU A 347 28.62 -7.46 -4.20
CA LEU A 347 27.54 -7.18 -3.23
C LEU A 347 27.89 -7.52 -1.78
N THR A 348 29.06 -8.11 -1.54
CA THR A 348 29.45 -8.57 -0.19
C THR A 348 29.71 -7.44 0.78
N ASN A 349 30.03 -6.24 0.29
CA ASN A 349 30.12 -5.03 1.10
C ASN A 349 30.09 -3.78 0.19
N PRO A 350 28.92 -3.39 -0.33
CA PRO A 350 28.83 -2.33 -1.34
C PRO A 350 29.39 -1.00 -0.81
N GLY A 351 29.24 -0.76 0.50
CA GLY A 351 29.63 0.49 1.14
C GLY A 351 28.76 1.63 0.64
N VAL A 352 27.87 2.13 1.50
CA VAL A 352 26.96 3.21 1.11
C VAL A 352 27.74 4.53 0.93
N PRO A 353 27.68 5.20 -0.25
CA PRO A 353 28.32 6.49 -0.46
C PRO A 353 27.81 7.57 0.51
N LEU A 354 28.62 8.60 0.74
CA LEU A 354 28.17 9.79 1.47
C LEU A 354 27.32 10.67 0.54
N ALA A 355 26.00 10.68 0.78
CA ALA A 355 25.07 11.56 0.05
C ALA A 355 25.32 13.04 0.33
N GLU A 356 24.92 13.91 -0.61
CA GLU A 356 24.79 15.35 -0.37
C GLU A 356 23.80 15.64 0.79
N THR A 357 22.63 14.98 0.76
CA THR A 357 21.64 15.02 1.84
C THR A 357 21.68 13.72 2.64
N LEU A 358 22.47 13.71 3.70
CA LEU A 358 22.65 12.53 4.55
C LEU A 358 21.95 12.69 5.89
N ARG A 359 21.03 11.76 6.20
CA ARG A 359 20.30 11.71 7.46
C ARG A 359 20.86 10.61 8.36
N ASP A 360 20.93 10.87 9.67
CA ASP A 360 21.17 9.83 10.67
C ASP A 360 19.83 9.20 11.10
N GLY A 361 19.70 7.88 10.92
CA GLY A 361 18.58 7.07 11.37
C GLY A 361 18.58 6.86 12.89
N GLY A 362 19.72 7.10 13.54
CA GLY A 362 19.89 7.06 14.99
C GLY A 362 19.75 5.68 15.61
N TRP A 363 19.99 4.62 14.83
CA TRP A 363 20.08 3.25 15.33
C TRP A 363 21.37 3.05 16.13
N SER A 364 21.24 2.42 17.30
CA SER A 364 22.37 2.00 18.14
C SER A 364 22.32 0.49 18.35
N PRO A 365 23.23 -0.29 17.71
CA PRO A 365 23.29 -1.73 17.91
C PRO A 365 23.61 -2.10 19.36
N GLN A 366 22.96 -3.13 19.88
CA GLN A 366 23.20 -3.69 21.22
C GLN A 366 23.13 -5.22 21.19
N ASP A 367 23.67 -5.86 22.21
CA ASP A 367 23.49 -7.30 22.39
C ASP A 367 22.02 -7.60 22.73
N PRO A 368 21.38 -8.59 22.10
CA PRO A 368 19.97 -8.92 22.38
C PRO A 368 19.71 -9.22 23.86
N GLU A 369 20.69 -9.83 24.56
CA GLU A 369 20.60 -10.16 25.98
C GLU A 369 20.67 -8.94 26.91
N SER A 370 21.07 -7.77 26.41
CA SER A 370 21.09 -6.53 27.18
C SER A 370 19.81 -5.71 27.09
N LEU A 371 18.87 -6.11 26.24
CA LEU A 371 17.58 -5.43 26.04
C LEU A 371 16.50 -6.11 26.87
N ASP A 372 15.55 -5.33 27.38
CA ASP A 372 14.39 -5.81 28.13
C ASP A 372 13.15 -5.86 27.21
N VAL A 373 13.30 -6.58 26.09
CA VAL A 373 12.24 -6.74 25.09
C VAL A 373 11.72 -8.18 25.15
N PRO A 374 10.42 -8.39 25.43
CA PRO A 374 9.83 -9.72 25.37
C PRO A 374 9.96 -10.34 23.98
N ALA A 375 10.61 -11.51 23.90
CA ALA A 375 10.87 -12.22 22.65
C ALA A 375 9.77 -13.27 22.35
N PRO A 376 9.39 -13.49 21.08
CA PRO A 376 8.51 -14.59 20.69
C PRO A 376 9.19 -15.96 20.86
N GLU A 377 8.44 -16.95 21.36
CA GLU A 377 8.91 -18.34 21.46
C GLU A 377 8.81 -19.09 20.12
N TYR A 378 7.87 -18.68 19.26
CA TYR A 378 7.67 -19.21 17.91
C TYR A 378 8.02 -18.13 16.88
N LEU A 379 9.04 -18.40 16.04
CA LEU A 379 9.56 -17.45 15.06
C LEU A 379 9.15 -17.73 13.62
N ALA A 380 8.27 -18.71 13.37
CA ALA A 380 7.85 -19.09 12.01
C ALA A 380 9.03 -19.37 11.03
N GLY A 381 10.15 -19.87 11.55
CA GLY A 381 11.35 -20.17 10.77
C GLY A 381 12.25 -18.97 10.47
N LEU A 382 11.99 -17.80 11.06
CA LEU A 382 12.90 -16.64 11.07
C LEU A 382 14.04 -16.84 12.06
N GLU A 383 15.17 -16.18 11.80
CA GLU A 383 16.38 -16.26 12.61
C GLU A 383 16.72 -14.89 13.21
N PRO A 384 17.29 -14.81 14.43
CA PRO A 384 17.72 -13.54 15.02
C PRO A 384 18.67 -12.79 14.08
N TYR A 385 18.43 -11.49 13.87
CA TYR A 385 19.20 -10.68 12.94
C TYR A 385 19.95 -9.54 13.63
N ARG A 386 19.24 -8.48 14.03
CA ARG A 386 19.81 -7.30 14.69
C ARG A 386 18.98 -6.91 15.91
N ALA A 387 19.67 -6.38 16.91
CA ALA A 387 19.07 -5.86 18.13
C ALA A 387 19.72 -4.51 18.48
N GLY A 388 18.96 -3.63 19.10
CA GLY A 388 19.44 -2.31 19.44
C GLY A 388 18.36 -1.34 19.88
N THR A 389 18.72 -0.07 19.90
CA THR A 389 17.81 1.02 20.26
C THR A 389 17.66 2.03 19.15
N THR A 390 16.47 2.63 19.06
CA THR A 390 16.21 3.78 18.19
C THR A 390 16.70 5.08 18.83
N SER A 391 16.72 6.16 18.06
CA SER A 391 17.02 7.52 18.56
C SER A 391 16.05 8.00 19.65
N THR A 392 14.85 7.44 19.71
CA THR A 392 13.84 7.70 20.73
C THR A 392 14.00 6.82 21.98
N GLY A 393 15.03 5.97 22.03
CA GLY A 393 15.31 5.08 23.14
C GLY A 393 14.41 3.84 23.17
N ARG A 394 13.73 3.50 22.07
CA ARG A 394 12.92 2.28 21.98
C ARG A 394 13.82 1.09 21.73
N GLU A 395 13.61 0.01 22.45
CA GLU A 395 14.35 -1.23 22.31
C GLU A 395 13.70 -2.12 21.24
N VAL A 396 14.53 -2.73 20.39
CA VAL A 396 14.07 -3.45 19.21
C VAL A 396 14.82 -4.77 19.07
N LEU A 397 14.05 -5.85 18.87
CA LEU A 397 14.54 -7.16 18.43
C LEU A 397 14.05 -7.43 17.01
N THR A 398 14.94 -7.92 16.14
CA THR A 398 14.59 -8.24 14.76
C THR A 398 15.00 -9.66 14.37
N TYR A 399 14.20 -10.25 13.51
CA TYR A 399 14.38 -11.59 12.98
C TYR A 399 14.13 -11.57 11.48
N ALA A 400 14.90 -12.34 10.73
CA ALA A 400 14.75 -12.38 9.28
C ALA A 400 15.16 -13.72 8.68
N ARG A 401 14.60 -13.99 7.50
CA ARG A 401 15.04 -15.07 6.61
C ARG A 401 14.60 -14.74 5.19
N GLY A 402 15.56 -14.58 4.29
CA GLY A 402 15.32 -14.07 2.95
C GLY A 402 14.68 -12.69 2.99
N LEU A 403 13.58 -12.53 2.26
CA LEU A 403 12.78 -11.30 2.25
C LEU A 403 11.77 -11.24 3.40
N THR A 404 11.60 -12.29 4.20
CA THR A 404 10.64 -12.32 5.31
C THR A 404 11.31 -11.84 6.60
N TRP A 405 10.64 -10.96 7.34
CA TRP A 405 11.20 -10.37 8.55
C TRP A 405 10.14 -10.09 9.61
N LEU A 406 10.61 -9.89 10.85
CA LEU A 406 9.83 -9.58 12.03
C LEU A 406 10.60 -8.56 12.88
N LYS A 407 9.90 -7.54 13.37
CA LYS A 407 10.45 -6.50 14.22
C LYS A 407 9.55 -6.35 15.45
N VAL A 408 10.12 -6.63 16.62
CA VAL A 408 9.46 -6.45 17.93
C VAL A 408 10.05 -5.22 18.58
N THR A 409 9.22 -4.20 18.79
CA THR A 409 9.61 -2.96 19.46
C THR A 409 8.88 -2.85 20.78
N CYS A 410 9.62 -2.68 21.88
CA CYS A 410 9.04 -2.39 23.18
C CYS A 410 9.06 -0.88 23.44
N VAL A 411 7.92 -0.35 23.90
CA VAL A 411 7.81 1.04 24.34
C VAL A 411 7.24 1.08 25.74
N GLN A 412 7.97 1.77 26.61
CA GLN A 412 7.59 1.98 28.00
C GLN A 412 6.48 3.04 28.09
N GLY A 413 5.50 2.78 28.96
CA GLY A 413 4.39 3.67 29.25
C GLY A 413 3.13 3.38 28.43
N ARG A 414 2.00 3.86 28.95
CA ARG A 414 0.68 3.69 28.33
C ARG A 414 0.44 4.74 27.24
N LEU A 415 -0.08 4.33 26.10
CA LEU A 415 -0.58 5.25 25.08
C LEU A 415 -1.87 5.94 25.53
N ASP A 416 -2.01 7.20 25.11
CA ASP A 416 -3.17 8.04 25.38
C ASP A 416 -4.36 7.81 24.43
N SER A 417 -4.08 7.27 23.24
CA SER A 417 -5.06 6.99 22.19
C SER A 417 -4.50 5.98 21.21
N TYR A 418 -5.37 5.29 20.49
CA TYR A 418 -4.99 4.25 19.53
C TYR A 418 -5.80 4.36 18.23
N PRO A 419 -5.29 3.90 17.07
CA PRO A 419 -6.01 3.97 15.81
C PRO A 419 -7.37 3.26 15.87
N LEU A 420 -8.42 3.98 15.49
CA LEU A 420 -9.81 3.48 15.46
C LEU A 420 -10.04 2.36 14.46
N THR A 421 -9.16 2.26 13.47
CA THR A 421 -9.22 1.29 12.38
C THR A 421 -8.48 -0.01 12.70
N ALA A 422 -7.90 -0.14 13.90
CA ALA A 422 -7.29 -1.37 14.34
C ALA A 422 -8.36 -2.46 14.55
N GLU A 423 -8.13 -3.64 14.00
CA GLU A 423 -9.01 -4.80 14.18
C GLU A 423 -8.70 -5.45 15.54
N PRO A 424 -9.67 -5.53 16.47
CA PRO A 424 -9.50 -6.32 17.68
C PRO A 424 -9.34 -7.80 17.31
N VAL A 425 -8.27 -8.43 17.79
CA VAL A 425 -8.00 -9.86 17.58
C VAL A 425 -7.73 -10.54 18.91
N GLN A 426 -7.97 -11.85 18.94
CA GLN A 426 -7.73 -12.68 20.11
C GLN A 426 -6.53 -13.57 19.84
N LEU A 427 -5.49 -13.43 20.67
CA LEU A 427 -4.35 -14.33 20.67
C LEU A 427 -4.73 -15.65 21.37
N SER A 428 -3.84 -16.64 21.24
CA SER A 428 -3.92 -17.89 22.00
C SER A 428 -4.21 -17.64 23.49
N GLY A 429 -5.25 -18.31 24.01
CA GLY A 429 -5.72 -18.15 25.39
C GLY A 429 -6.75 -17.03 25.61
N GLY A 430 -7.23 -16.36 24.56
CA GLY A 430 -8.22 -15.27 24.67
C GLY A 430 -7.62 -13.95 25.17
N ARG A 431 -6.33 -13.75 24.87
CA ARG A 431 -5.57 -12.54 25.20
C ARG A 431 -5.85 -11.46 24.14
N PRO A 432 -6.28 -10.24 24.52
CA PRO A 432 -6.54 -9.17 23.56
C PRO A 432 -5.28 -8.70 22.85
N ALA A 433 -5.41 -8.39 21.56
CA ALA A 433 -4.41 -7.73 20.73
C ALA A 433 -5.10 -6.95 19.61
N TYR A 434 -4.35 -6.14 18.89
CA TYR A 434 -4.90 -5.28 17.83
C TYR A 434 -4.09 -5.42 16.55
N TYR A 435 -4.75 -5.77 15.46
CA TYR A 435 -4.13 -5.93 14.14
C TYR A 435 -4.33 -4.67 13.29
N LEU A 436 -3.26 -4.20 12.69
CA LEU A 436 -3.22 -3.14 11.70
C LEU A 436 -2.72 -3.72 10.37
N PRO A 437 -3.47 -3.53 9.27
CA PRO A 437 -2.99 -3.88 7.94
C PRO A 437 -1.78 -3.03 7.55
N ALA A 438 -1.07 -3.41 6.49
CA ALA A 438 -0.02 -2.56 5.94
C ALA A 438 -0.65 -1.33 5.27
N ASP A 439 0.06 -0.21 5.38
CA ASP A 439 -0.22 1.03 4.65
C ASP A 439 1.07 1.50 3.92
N SER A 440 1.11 2.78 3.50
CA SER A 440 2.27 3.33 2.79
C SER A 440 3.54 3.39 3.64
N ASP A 441 3.40 3.45 4.97
CA ASP A 441 4.47 3.79 5.92
C ASP A 441 4.77 2.63 6.88
N LEU A 442 3.75 1.84 7.20
CA LEU A 442 3.80 0.69 8.09
C LEU A 442 3.59 -0.59 7.28
N ARG A 443 4.40 -1.62 7.54
CA ARG A 443 3.99 -2.98 7.19
C ARG A 443 2.96 -3.50 8.20
N ARG A 444 2.45 -4.72 7.96
CA ARG A 444 1.44 -5.32 8.84
C ARG A 444 1.95 -5.31 10.26
N ARG A 445 1.06 -5.04 11.21
CA ARG A 445 1.45 -4.87 12.59
C ARG A 445 0.42 -5.45 13.54
N VAL A 446 0.90 -6.10 14.59
CA VAL A 446 0.07 -6.51 15.73
C VAL A 446 0.61 -5.85 16.97
N ASP A 447 -0.29 -5.25 17.73
CA ASP A 447 0.01 -4.54 18.95
C ASP A 447 -0.57 -5.26 20.15
N ILE A 448 0.21 -5.33 21.22
CA ILE A 448 -0.21 -5.85 22.51
C ILE A 448 0.08 -4.81 23.60
N PHE A 449 -0.89 -4.63 24.48
CA PHE A 449 -0.77 -3.73 25.62
C PHE A 449 -0.60 -4.55 26.89
N THR A 450 0.33 -4.12 27.75
CA THR A 450 0.49 -4.63 29.11
C THR A 450 0.13 -3.52 30.10
N GLU A 451 0.29 -3.75 31.40
CA GLU A 451 0.03 -2.70 32.41
C GLU A 451 0.96 -1.49 32.25
N ASP A 452 2.23 -1.75 31.93
CA ASP A 452 3.30 -0.74 31.94
C ASP A 452 3.92 -0.47 30.56
N GLU A 453 3.64 -1.32 29.57
CA GLU A 453 4.32 -1.33 28.27
C GLU A 453 3.37 -1.51 27.08
N HIS A 454 3.89 -1.17 25.91
CA HIS A 454 3.26 -1.43 24.62
C HIS A 454 4.27 -2.08 23.68
N LEU A 455 3.96 -3.26 23.17
CA LEU A 455 4.76 -3.90 22.13
C LEU A 455 4.13 -3.71 20.76
N PHE A 456 4.98 -3.32 19.82
CA PHE A 456 4.68 -3.21 18.40
C PHE A 456 5.39 -4.33 17.66
N ILE A 457 4.61 -5.23 17.04
CA ILE A 457 5.16 -6.36 16.27
C ILE A 457 4.85 -6.13 14.80
N GLU A 458 5.83 -5.65 14.05
CA GLU A 458 5.72 -5.34 12.62
C GLU A 458 6.36 -6.47 11.79
N SER A 459 5.74 -6.83 10.66
CA SER A 459 6.20 -7.92 9.80
C SER A 459 5.56 -7.90 8.41
N ASN A 460 6.19 -8.57 7.45
CA ASN A 460 5.57 -8.98 6.19
C ASN A 460 5.07 -10.44 6.20
N LEU A 461 5.04 -11.11 7.36
CA LEU A 461 4.41 -12.41 7.55
C LEU A 461 2.90 -12.35 7.24
N PRO A 462 2.30 -13.47 6.79
CA PRO A 462 0.85 -13.59 6.69
C PRO A 462 0.16 -13.31 8.03
N ARG A 463 -0.99 -12.63 8.03
CA ARG A 463 -1.72 -12.27 9.27
C ARG A 463 -1.89 -13.42 10.25
N GLU A 464 -2.32 -14.59 9.80
CA GLU A 464 -2.52 -15.74 10.70
C GLU A 464 -1.21 -16.17 11.38
N VAL A 465 -0.11 -16.22 10.61
CA VAL A 465 1.22 -16.57 11.12
C VAL A 465 1.74 -15.48 12.07
N LEU A 466 1.52 -14.21 11.75
CA LEU A 466 1.90 -13.09 12.62
C LEU A 466 1.15 -13.14 13.96
N ILE A 467 -0.15 -13.45 13.95
CA ILE A 467 -0.95 -13.63 15.17
C ILE A 467 -0.43 -14.82 16.00
N ASP A 468 -0.04 -15.93 15.37
CA ASP A 468 0.55 -17.07 16.08
C ASP A 468 1.91 -16.73 16.71
N VAL A 469 2.77 -16.00 15.99
CA VAL A 469 4.06 -15.51 16.49
C VAL A 469 3.84 -14.60 17.71
N VAL A 470 2.94 -13.61 17.61
CA VAL A 470 2.63 -12.69 18.72
C VAL A 470 2.00 -13.45 19.89
N GLY A 471 1.14 -14.43 19.60
CA GLY A 471 0.53 -15.31 20.58
C GLY A 471 1.52 -16.18 21.35
N SER A 472 2.77 -16.31 20.88
CA SER A 472 3.87 -17.01 21.55
C SER A 472 4.70 -16.12 22.48
N ILE A 473 4.43 -14.80 22.52
CA ILE A 473 5.11 -13.89 23.45
C ILE A 473 4.50 -14.07 24.85
N SER A 474 5.35 -14.40 25.82
CA SER A 474 4.98 -14.72 27.20
C SER A 474 4.79 -13.47 28.08
N VAL A 475 3.78 -12.65 27.74
CA VAL A 475 3.37 -11.46 28.50
C VAL A 475 1.88 -11.46 28.85
N GLU A 476 1.50 -10.79 29.94
CA GLU A 476 0.09 -10.58 30.27
C GLU A 476 -0.47 -9.38 29.51
N THR A 477 -1.58 -9.58 28.79
CA THR A 477 -2.18 -8.56 27.91
C THR A 477 -3.42 -7.95 28.53
N VAL A 478 -3.57 -6.64 28.39
CA VAL A 478 -4.77 -5.88 28.79
C VAL A 478 -5.43 -5.24 27.57
N GLU A 479 -6.66 -4.77 27.73
CA GLU A 479 -7.31 -3.94 26.71
C GLU A 479 -6.51 -2.63 26.48
N GLY A 480 -6.42 -2.24 25.22
CA GLY A 480 -5.77 -1.02 24.77
C GLY A 480 -6.45 0.25 25.29
N PRO A 481 -5.85 1.43 25.07
CA PRO A 481 -6.43 2.68 25.51
C PRO A 481 -7.67 3.03 24.69
N ASP A 482 -8.68 3.59 25.35
CA ASP A 482 -9.83 4.14 24.65
C ASP A 482 -9.41 5.30 23.75
N PRO A 483 -9.87 5.34 22.49
CA PRO A 483 -9.59 6.46 21.61
C PRO A 483 -10.26 7.72 22.17
N LYS A 484 -9.48 8.80 22.34
CA LYS A 484 -10.02 10.09 22.78
C LYS A 484 -11.03 10.58 21.74
N ARG A 485 -12.29 10.78 22.17
CA ARG A 485 -13.43 11.30 21.38
C ARG A 485 -14.11 10.31 20.43
N ALA A 486 -13.81 9.02 20.48
CA ALA A 486 -14.58 8.00 19.77
C ALA A 486 -14.72 6.77 20.68
N SER A 487 -15.54 5.81 20.31
CA SER A 487 -15.69 4.57 21.06
C SER A 487 -15.51 3.39 20.12
N VAL A 488 -14.44 2.61 20.28
CA VAL A 488 -14.33 1.33 19.58
C VAL A 488 -15.46 0.45 20.09
N VAL A 489 -16.24 -0.10 19.16
CA VAL A 489 -17.37 -0.98 19.46
C VAL A 489 -17.26 -2.23 18.60
N THR A 490 -18.01 -3.26 18.94
CA THR A 490 -18.15 -4.41 18.05
C THR A 490 -18.89 -4.00 16.77
N VAL A 491 -18.65 -4.74 15.68
CA VAL A 491 -19.38 -4.53 14.41
C VAL A 491 -20.90 -4.66 14.62
N ASP A 492 -21.33 -5.61 15.45
CA ASP A 492 -22.74 -5.81 15.76
C ASP A 492 -23.32 -4.59 16.49
N GLU A 493 -22.64 -4.08 17.53
CA GLU A 493 -23.07 -2.85 18.23
C GLU A 493 -23.16 -1.63 17.31
N ALA A 494 -22.23 -1.50 16.36
CA ALA A 494 -22.25 -0.41 15.37
C ALA A 494 -23.39 -0.55 14.35
N LEU A 495 -23.84 -1.78 14.05
CA LEU A 495 -24.90 -2.08 13.08
C LEU A 495 -26.29 -2.23 13.71
N ASP A 496 -26.38 -2.38 15.03
CA ASP A 496 -27.62 -2.47 15.82
C ASP A 496 -28.27 -1.09 16.11
N LEU A 497 -27.64 0.01 15.69
CA LEU A 497 -28.21 1.34 15.86
C LEU A 497 -29.45 1.53 14.96
N PRO A 498 -30.45 2.35 15.38
CA PRO A 498 -31.72 2.45 14.66
C PRO A 498 -31.62 2.97 13.22
N PHE A 499 -30.56 3.70 12.91
CA PHE A 499 -30.31 4.32 11.60
C PHE A 499 -29.31 3.54 10.74
N THR A 500 -28.71 2.48 11.27
CA THR A 500 -27.67 1.72 10.57
C THR A 500 -28.23 0.56 9.78
N GLN A 501 -27.58 0.25 8.66
CA GLN A 501 -27.86 -0.89 7.80
C GLN A 501 -26.55 -1.57 7.42
N ALA A 502 -26.59 -2.90 7.35
CA ALA A 502 -25.51 -3.70 6.81
C ALA A 502 -25.69 -3.84 5.29
N PRO A 503 -24.63 -3.76 4.48
CA PRO A 503 -24.74 -3.97 3.05
C PRO A 503 -25.03 -5.44 2.75
N SER A 504 -26.11 -5.70 2.00
CA SER A 504 -26.44 -7.05 1.52
C SER A 504 -25.50 -7.56 0.42
N TYR A 505 -24.70 -6.67 -0.17
CA TYR A 505 -23.65 -6.98 -1.14
C TYR A 505 -22.33 -6.34 -0.71
N LEU A 506 -21.29 -7.17 -0.70
CA LEU A 506 -19.89 -6.74 -0.64
C LEU A 506 -19.14 -7.48 -1.76
N PRO A 507 -18.06 -6.90 -2.33
CA PRO A 507 -17.20 -7.62 -3.24
C PRO A 507 -16.61 -8.87 -2.56
N ASP A 508 -16.30 -9.89 -3.37
CA ASP A 508 -15.82 -11.17 -2.85
C ASP A 508 -14.61 -10.99 -1.91
N GLY A 509 -14.69 -11.63 -0.73
CA GLY A 509 -13.65 -11.61 0.29
C GLY A 509 -13.72 -10.46 1.30
N TYR A 510 -14.50 -9.40 1.06
CA TYR A 510 -14.68 -8.34 2.06
C TYR A 510 -15.53 -8.84 3.23
N ARG A 511 -15.09 -8.52 4.45
CA ARG A 511 -15.84 -8.72 5.69
C ARG A 511 -15.67 -7.51 6.61
N ALA A 512 -16.63 -7.28 7.49
CA ALA A 512 -16.46 -6.27 8.53
C ALA A 512 -15.25 -6.64 9.42
N SER A 513 -14.41 -5.65 9.71
CA SER A 513 -13.10 -5.81 10.35
C SER A 513 -12.95 -4.95 11.60
N ALA A 514 -13.47 -3.74 11.60
CA ALA A 514 -13.43 -2.84 12.75
C ALA A 514 -14.67 -1.95 12.75
N ALA A 515 -15.06 -1.47 13.93
CA ALA A 515 -16.14 -0.50 14.04
C ALA A 515 -15.89 0.46 15.20
N TYR A 516 -16.38 1.68 15.06
CA TYR A 516 -16.35 2.69 16.11
C TYR A 516 -17.49 3.69 15.97
N LEU A 517 -17.83 4.32 17.09
CA LEU A 517 -18.74 5.45 17.15
C LEU A 517 -17.95 6.75 17.21
N ALA A 518 -18.20 7.64 16.27
CA ALA A 518 -17.66 8.99 16.25
C ALA A 518 -18.29 9.84 17.39
N PRO A 519 -17.68 10.97 17.79
CA PRO A 519 -18.17 11.76 18.91
C PRO A 519 -19.55 12.39 18.69
N ASP A 520 -19.96 12.54 17.43
CA ASP A 520 -21.29 13.01 17.04
C ASP A 520 -22.35 11.88 17.00
N GLY A 521 -21.96 10.65 17.36
CA GLY A 521 -22.82 9.46 17.35
C GLY A 521 -22.83 8.72 16.02
N SER A 522 -22.08 9.18 15.01
CA SER A 522 -21.99 8.49 13.73
C SER A 522 -21.38 7.10 13.88
N SER A 523 -21.99 6.12 13.22
CA SER A 523 -21.47 4.75 13.14
C SER A 523 -20.50 4.63 11.99
N VAL A 524 -19.31 4.09 12.26
CA VAL A 524 -18.32 3.77 11.24
C VAL A 524 -18.02 2.28 11.29
N VAL A 525 -18.18 1.61 10.15
CA VAL A 525 -17.82 0.20 9.98
C VAL A 525 -16.83 0.08 8.83
N VAL A 526 -15.68 -0.52 9.12
CA VAL A 526 -14.62 -0.77 8.14
C VAL A 526 -14.71 -2.21 7.68
N TYR A 527 -14.87 -2.40 6.37
CA TYR A 527 -14.83 -3.71 5.71
C TYR A 527 -13.50 -3.90 5.01
N ARG A 528 -12.87 -5.05 5.20
CA ARG A 528 -11.57 -5.37 4.61
C ARG A 528 -11.59 -6.75 3.98
N ARG A 529 -10.70 -6.94 3.02
CA ARG A 529 -10.33 -8.28 2.54
C ARG A 529 -9.13 -8.74 3.38
N PRO A 530 -9.28 -9.75 4.23
CA PRO A 530 -8.21 -10.22 5.12
C PRO A 530 -6.96 -10.71 4.38
N GLN A 531 -7.13 -11.11 3.12
CA GLN A 531 -6.06 -11.58 2.25
C GLN A 531 -5.39 -10.43 1.46
N ILE A 532 -5.99 -9.24 1.45
CA ILE A 532 -5.53 -8.05 0.69
C ILE A 532 -5.12 -6.98 1.69
N GLU A 533 -3.87 -7.06 2.10
CA GLU A 533 -3.43 -6.38 3.32
C GLU A 533 -2.59 -5.12 3.02
N PHE A 534 -2.48 -4.73 1.74
CA PHE A 534 -1.88 -3.47 1.25
C PHE A 534 -2.91 -2.45 0.74
N ASP A 535 -4.22 -2.76 0.77
CA ASP A 535 -5.27 -1.86 0.29
C ASP A 535 -5.52 -0.67 1.23
N GLY A 536 -4.86 -0.62 2.41
CA GLY A 536 -4.75 0.47 3.37
C GLY A 536 -6.04 0.97 4.04
N LEU A 537 -7.15 1.06 3.30
CA LEU A 537 -8.37 1.75 3.69
C LEU A 537 -9.60 0.82 3.62
N GLY A 538 -9.57 -0.20 2.76
CA GLY A 538 -10.71 -1.09 2.57
C GLY A 538 -11.96 -0.32 2.12
N ILE A 539 -13.12 -0.72 2.63
CA ILE A 539 -14.38 0.02 2.45
C ILE A 539 -14.77 0.59 3.81
N GLU A 540 -14.82 1.91 3.93
CA GLU A 540 -15.36 2.57 5.12
C GLU A 540 -16.82 2.96 4.87
N LEU A 541 -17.72 2.45 5.72
CA LEU A 541 -19.14 2.82 5.71
C LEU A 541 -19.42 3.72 6.91
N VAL A 542 -19.77 4.97 6.64
CA VAL A 542 -20.20 5.95 7.65
C VAL A 542 -21.72 6.13 7.57
N GLN A 543 -22.39 6.08 8.72
CA GLN A 543 -23.83 6.26 8.85
C GLN A 543 -24.12 7.20 10.01
N SER A 544 -24.97 8.21 9.80
CA SER A 544 -25.27 9.21 10.82
C SER A 544 -26.68 9.76 10.68
N ASP A 545 -27.44 9.79 11.76
CA ASP A 545 -28.74 10.49 11.85
C ASP A 545 -28.62 11.95 12.34
N ALA A 546 -27.40 12.38 12.71
CA ALA A 546 -27.11 13.74 13.14
C ALA A 546 -26.86 14.70 11.96
N VAL A 547 -26.57 14.16 10.77
CA VAL A 547 -26.19 14.92 9.57
C VAL A 547 -27.36 14.96 8.59
N ALA A 548 -28.06 16.09 8.55
CA ALA A 548 -29.27 16.28 7.74
C ALA A 548 -29.01 16.70 6.27
N PHE A 549 -27.76 17.00 5.90
CA PHE A 549 -27.38 17.43 4.55
C PHE A 549 -25.96 17.01 4.21
N LEU A 550 -25.68 16.84 2.93
CA LEU A 550 -24.32 16.55 2.46
C LEU A 550 -23.40 17.73 2.81
N PRO A 551 -22.31 17.50 3.57
CA PRO A 551 -21.37 18.56 3.90
C PRO A 551 -20.75 19.15 2.63
N ALA A 552 -20.36 20.42 2.69
CA ALA A 552 -19.62 21.03 1.58
C ALA A 552 -18.35 20.21 1.31
N SER A 553 -18.07 19.90 0.04
CA SER A 553 -16.83 19.27 -0.38
C SER A 553 -16.00 20.28 -1.18
N SER A 554 -14.70 20.25 -0.96
CA SER A 554 -13.71 20.93 -1.81
C SER A 554 -13.25 20.09 -3.00
N LEU A 555 -13.61 18.80 -3.03
CA LEU A 555 -13.28 17.88 -4.12
C LEU A 555 -14.30 18.00 -5.26
N ASP A 556 -13.83 17.78 -6.48
CA ASP A 556 -14.71 17.65 -7.64
C ASP A 556 -15.58 16.40 -7.52
N PHE A 557 -16.84 16.53 -7.93
CA PHE A 557 -17.80 15.45 -7.80
C PHE A 557 -18.80 15.36 -8.94
N GLU A 558 -19.28 14.15 -9.16
CA GLU A 558 -20.37 13.83 -10.06
C GLU A 558 -21.65 13.55 -9.26
N THR A 559 -22.78 14.09 -9.75
CA THR A 559 -24.09 13.77 -9.18
C THR A 559 -24.65 12.53 -9.86
N ILE A 560 -24.91 11.48 -9.09
CA ILE A 560 -25.52 10.23 -9.55
C ILE A 560 -26.83 9.95 -8.80
N ARG A 561 -27.52 8.85 -9.13
CA ARG A 561 -28.70 8.40 -8.40
C ARG A 561 -28.49 7.01 -7.82
N ILE A 562 -28.80 6.85 -6.54
CA ILE A 562 -28.82 5.58 -5.81
C ILE A 562 -30.23 5.41 -5.25
N ASP A 563 -30.93 4.35 -5.67
CA ASP A 563 -32.31 4.05 -5.25
C ASP A 563 -33.28 5.25 -5.25
N GLY A 564 -33.09 6.17 -6.20
CA GLY A 564 -33.92 7.37 -6.38
C GLY A 564 -33.42 8.61 -5.64
N SER A 565 -32.50 8.49 -4.68
CA SER A 565 -31.82 9.59 -4.01
C SER A 565 -30.70 10.17 -4.87
N LEU A 566 -30.43 11.47 -4.73
CA LEU A 566 -29.26 12.10 -5.35
C LEU A 566 -28.04 11.82 -4.48
N ALA A 567 -26.99 11.30 -5.10
CA ALA A 567 -25.73 11.00 -4.45
C ALA A 567 -24.57 11.78 -5.10
N ARG A 568 -23.55 12.06 -4.31
CA ARG A 568 -22.32 12.74 -4.69
C ARG A 568 -21.19 11.72 -4.77
N TRP A 569 -20.62 11.50 -5.94
CA TRP A 569 -19.43 10.67 -6.16
C TRP A 569 -18.20 11.56 -6.34
N SER A 570 -17.19 11.38 -5.51
CA SER A 570 -15.89 12.05 -5.61
C SER A 570 -14.86 11.03 -6.12
N PRO A 571 -14.50 11.03 -7.43
CA PRO A 571 -13.57 10.04 -7.99
C PRO A 571 -12.20 10.05 -7.33
N GLU A 572 -11.72 11.24 -6.94
CA GLU A 572 -10.41 11.43 -6.32
C GLU A 572 -10.31 10.74 -4.94
N ALA A 573 -11.36 10.82 -4.14
CA ALA A 573 -11.42 10.16 -2.84
C ALA A 573 -11.97 8.73 -2.90
N GLY A 574 -12.47 8.29 -4.06
CA GLY A 574 -13.27 7.07 -4.18
C GLY A 574 -14.46 7.04 -3.23
N GLU A 575 -15.11 8.19 -3.04
CA GLU A 575 -16.14 8.38 -2.01
C GLU A 575 -17.52 8.63 -2.61
N LEU A 576 -18.52 7.89 -2.15
CA LEU A 576 -19.93 8.08 -2.50
C LEU A 576 -20.74 8.51 -1.27
N GLN A 577 -21.34 9.70 -1.32
CA GLN A 577 -22.15 10.24 -0.24
C GLN A 577 -23.59 10.51 -0.66
N TRP A 578 -24.56 10.21 0.20
CA TRP A 578 -25.96 10.57 -0.03
C TRP A 578 -26.74 10.70 1.29
N ILE A 579 -27.94 11.26 1.17
CA ILE A 579 -28.94 11.25 2.24
C ILE A 579 -30.01 10.23 1.87
N ASP A 580 -30.28 9.28 2.76
CA ASP A 580 -31.35 8.30 2.67
C ASP A 580 -32.37 8.55 3.77
N GLY A 581 -33.52 9.14 3.41
CA GLY A 581 -34.45 9.69 4.39
C GLY A 581 -33.81 10.85 5.17
N ASP A 582 -33.57 10.62 6.46
CA ASP A 582 -32.89 11.56 7.37
C ASP A 582 -31.48 11.07 7.78
N VAL A 583 -30.98 10.00 7.14
CA VAL A 583 -29.69 9.38 7.48
C VAL A 583 -28.65 9.74 6.42
N TYR A 584 -27.55 10.34 6.86
CA TYR A 584 -26.35 10.50 6.05
C TYR A 584 -25.62 9.18 5.91
N ARG A 585 -25.22 8.86 4.68
CA ARG A 585 -24.44 7.68 4.34
C ARG A 585 -23.24 8.10 3.50
N SER A 586 -22.06 7.60 3.86
CA SER A 586 -20.86 7.67 3.02
C SER A 586 -20.26 6.28 2.86
N ILE A 587 -19.81 5.96 1.65
CA ILE A 587 -18.94 4.82 1.37
C ILE A 587 -17.65 5.36 0.77
N THR A 588 -16.56 5.19 1.50
CA THR A 588 -15.21 5.51 1.01
C THR A 588 -14.50 4.22 0.64
N ALA A 589 -14.17 4.05 -0.64
CA ALA A 589 -13.47 2.89 -1.16
C ALA A 589 -12.56 3.30 -2.33
N PRO A 590 -11.37 3.87 -2.04
CA PRO A 590 -10.46 4.42 -3.06
C PRO A 590 -10.01 3.38 -4.10
N SER A 591 -10.02 2.10 -3.71
CA SER A 591 -9.62 0.99 -4.56
C SER A 591 -10.77 0.35 -5.35
N LEU A 592 -12.00 0.87 -5.27
CA LEU A 592 -13.16 0.34 -6.00
C LEU A 592 -13.67 1.34 -7.04
N ASP A 593 -14.22 0.81 -8.15
CA ASP A 593 -14.89 1.65 -9.14
C ASP A 593 -16.29 2.08 -8.67
N LEU A 594 -16.81 3.16 -9.28
CA LEU A 594 -18.13 3.69 -8.96
C LEU A 594 -19.25 2.64 -9.08
N GLY A 595 -19.18 1.74 -10.07
CA GLY A 595 -20.22 0.72 -10.26
C GLY A 595 -20.29 -0.25 -9.08
N THR A 596 -19.14 -0.61 -8.54
CA THR A 596 -18.99 -1.46 -7.36
C THR A 596 -19.45 -0.73 -6.10
N VAL A 597 -19.03 0.52 -5.90
CA VAL A 597 -19.44 1.34 -4.76
C VAL A 597 -20.96 1.58 -4.78
N ALA A 598 -21.53 1.87 -5.95
CA ALA A 598 -22.98 2.01 -6.13
C ALA A 598 -23.74 0.71 -5.81
N ALA A 599 -23.21 -0.46 -6.19
CA ALA A 599 -23.82 -1.74 -5.86
C ALA A 599 -23.80 -2.04 -4.35
N ILE A 600 -22.76 -1.61 -3.62
CA ILE A 600 -22.73 -1.67 -2.15
C ILE A 600 -23.81 -0.74 -1.58
N ALA A 601 -23.90 0.49 -2.09
CA ALA A 601 -24.89 1.48 -1.66
C ALA A 601 -26.34 1.01 -1.85
N GLU A 602 -26.68 0.46 -3.02
CA GLU A 602 -28.00 -0.15 -3.32
C GLU A 602 -28.30 -1.38 -2.44
N GLY A 603 -27.26 -1.98 -1.87
CA GLY A 603 -27.33 -3.13 -0.97
C GLY A 603 -27.65 -2.77 0.48
N LEU A 604 -27.56 -1.50 0.88
CA LEU A 604 -27.94 -1.03 2.22
C LEU A 604 -29.47 -0.98 2.29
N ARG A 605 -30.08 -1.92 3.02
CA ARG A 605 -31.54 -2.07 3.15
C ARG A 605 -31.97 -2.48 4.53
#